data_AF-A0A8J2PE01-F1
#
_entry.id   AF-A0A8J2PE01-F1
#
_cell.length_a   1.000
_cell.length_b   1.000
_cell.length_c   1.000
_cell.angle_alpha   90.00
_cell.angle_beta   90.00
_cell.angle_gamma   90.00
#
_symmetry.space_group_name_H-M   'P 1'
#
loop_
_entity.id
_entity.type
_entity.pdbx_description
1 polymer ?
#
loop_
_entity_poly.entity_id
_entity_poly.type
_entity_poly.pdbx_seq_one_letter_code
_entity_poly.pdbx_strand_id
1 'polypeptide(L)'
;IIEKSLDWLISQQSLNGSFPEVGRIFDTDLQGGSSQGLGLTAFVLMALLEADNDRDIATSSRFSSAINLALDYVSRGLDGNDDPYSVALITYAMHMANHPLRDGAFNLLESMAKIKDDGQQKYWERKKTAFDEKNPWTDNTRPITVETTAYALRTYMQRNLIGDSIPVVRWLLEQRNERGGFISTQDTVVGLAALATFARYTRSASTEMNIHVTYEGGSHDFQINSNNAIVLQEMKLPSTTRWISVDSTGTGIGLVQLSWGYNLEVTGAWPLFNLDPQVDRTSNANQLHLSVCTYYTGGNSSNMAVMEVNVPTGYTVNTDRLLNLYHYPEV
;
A
#
# COMPACT_ATOMS: atom_id res chain seq x y z
N ILE A 1 -21.17 -17.90 4.85
CA ILE A 1 -21.08 -16.41 4.78
C ILE A 1 -20.32 -16.02 3.51
N ILE A 2 -19.12 -16.55 3.28
CA ILE A 2 -18.30 -16.31 2.07
C ILE A 2 -19.10 -16.51 0.77
N GLU A 3 -19.74 -17.66 0.58
CA GLU A 3 -20.54 -17.94 -0.63
C GLU A 3 -21.65 -16.90 -0.87
N LYS A 4 -22.37 -16.49 0.17
CA LYS A 4 -23.43 -15.47 0.06
C LYS A 4 -22.86 -14.10 -0.33
N SER A 5 -21.68 -13.76 0.18
CA SER A 5 -20.98 -12.53 -0.19
C SER A 5 -20.51 -12.56 -1.65
N LEU A 6 -19.98 -13.71 -2.11
CA LEU A 6 -19.59 -13.89 -3.51
C LEU A 6 -20.81 -13.85 -4.44
N ASP A 7 -21.92 -14.48 -4.05
CA ASP A 7 -23.18 -14.42 -4.80
C ASP A 7 -23.71 -12.99 -4.92
N TRP A 8 -23.66 -12.23 -3.83
CA TRP A 8 -24.00 -10.81 -3.87
C TRP A 8 -23.08 -10.05 -4.81
N LEU A 9 -21.76 -10.27 -4.73
CA LEU A 9 -20.78 -9.59 -5.57
C LEU A 9 -21.04 -9.83 -7.07
N ILE A 10 -21.24 -11.09 -7.47
CA ILE A 10 -21.55 -11.45 -8.86
C ILE A 10 -22.87 -10.84 -9.32
N SER A 11 -23.87 -10.72 -8.42
CA SER A 11 -25.15 -10.08 -8.77
C SER A 11 -25.04 -8.59 -9.11
N GLN A 12 -23.92 -7.94 -8.75
CA GLN A 12 -23.64 -6.55 -9.12
C GLN A 12 -22.95 -6.42 -10.49
N GLN A 13 -22.54 -7.54 -11.12
CA GLN A 13 -21.84 -7.49 -12.41
C GLN A 13 -22.76 -6.96 -13.51
N SER A 14 -22.25 -6.01 -14.29
CA SER A 14 -22.94 -5.46 -15.46
C SER A 14 -22.89 -6.42 -16.66
N LEU A 15 -23.83 -6.27 -17.60
CA LEU A 15 -23.92 -7.12 -18.80
C LEU A 15 -22.67 -7.09 -19.70
N ASN A 16 -21.91 -5.99 -19.66
CA ASN A 16 -20.64 -5.85 -20.37
C ASN A 16 -19.46 -6.55 -19.66
N GLY A 17 -19.67 -7.13 -18.47
CA GLY A 17 -18.67 -7.80 -17.63
C GLY A 17 -18.03 -6.91 -16.56
N SER A 18 -18.28 -5.60 -16.55
CA SER A 18 -17.69 -4.70 -15.55
C SER A 18 -18.39 -4.79 -14.20
N PHE A 19 -17.62 -4.55 -13.12
CA PHE A 19 -18.19 -4.33 -11.79
C PHE A 19 -18.29 -2.83 -11.53
N PRO A 20 -19.51 -2.28 -11.37
CA PRO A 20 -19.70 -0.92 -10.92
C PRO A 20 -19.47 -0.83 -9.41
N GLU A 21 -19.09 0.35 -8.95
CA GLU A 21 -19.06 0.64 -7.52
C GLU A 21 -20.48 0.84 -6.99
N VAL A 22 -20.82 0.20 -5.87
CA VAL A 22 -22.19 0.19 -5.33
C VAL A 22 -22.17 0.67 -3.89
N GLY A 23 -22.88 1.78 -3.63
CA GLY A 23 -23.00 2.38 -2.30
C GLY A 23 -22.22 3.69 -2.16
N ARG A 24 -22.09 4.17 -0.92
CA ARG A 24 -21.29 5.35 -0.61
C ARG A 24 -19.87 4.90 -0.30
N ILE A 25 -18.93 5.40 -1.09
CA ILE A 25 -17.50 5.19 -0.84
C ILE A 25 -17.10 6.15 0.26
N PHE A 26 -16.75 5.61 1.41
CA PHE A 26 -16.28 6.42 2.54
C PHE A 26 -14.78 6.68 2.46
N ASP A 27 -14.04 5.85 1.73
CA ASP A 27 -12.59 5.92 1.59
C ASP A 27 -12.13 5.36 0.24
N THR A 28 -11.69 6.24 -0.67
CA THR A 28 -11.12 5.80 -1.95
C THR A 28 -9.70 5.26 -1.80
N ASP A 29 -8.98 5.58 -0.72
CA ASP A 29 -7.66 5.01 -0.45
C ASP A 29 -7.79 3.54 -0.03
N LEU A 30 -8.90 3.16 0.62
CA LEU A 30 -9.28 1.76 0.85
C LEU A 30 -9.71 1.01 -0.42
N GLN A 31 -10.14 1.70 -1.47
CA GLN A 31 -10.35 1.09 -2.79
C GLN A 31 -9.04 0.94 -3.57
N GLY A 32 -7.93 1.51 -3.07
CA GLY A 32 -6.73 1.72 -3.87
C GLY A 32 -7.01 2.62 -5.08
N GLY A 33 -6.15 2.55 -6.09
CA GLY A 33 -6.38 3.24 -7.36
C GLY A 33 -7.59 2.76 -8.18
N SER A 34 -8.32 1.73 -7.70
CA SER A 34 -9.30 0.95 -8.46
C SER A 34 -10.70 1.57 -8.50
N SER A 35 -10.86 2.85 -8.22
CA SER A 35 -12.18 3.43 -7.91
C SER A 35 -13.28 3.19 -8.96
N GLN A 36 -12.95 3.01 -10.25
CA GLN A 36 -13.93 2.78 -11.32
C GLN A 36 -13.37 1.97 -12.49
N GLY A 37 -14.28 1.38 -13.29
CA GLY A 37 -13.98 0.81 -14.60
C GLY A 37 -13.07 -0.41 -14.55
N LEU A 38 -11.93 -0.33 -15.27
CA LEU A 38 -11.01 -1.45 -15.45
C LEU A 38 -10.30 -1.84 -14.16
N GLY A 39 -9.88 -0.87 -13.34
CA GLY A 39 -9.22 -1.13 -12.05
C GLY A 39 -10.14 -1.91 -11.11
N LEU A 40 -11.37 -1.43 -10.89
CA LEU A 40 -12.35 -2.10 -10.03
C LEU A 40 -12.68 -3.51 -10.52
N THR A 41 -12.92 -3.65 -11.83
CA THR A 41 -13.26 -4.94 -12.42
C THR A 41 -12.10 -5.92 -12.28
N ALA A 42 -10.85 -5.47 -12.48
CA ALA A 42 -9.66 -6.31 -12.27
C ALA A 42 -9.49 -6.68 -10.79
N PHE A 43 -9.73 -5.76 -9.86
CA PHE A 43 -9.71 -6.02 -8.42
C PHE A 43 -10.70 -7.10 -8.01
N VAL A 44 -11.97 -6.94 -8.42
CA VAL A 44 -13.01 -7.95 -8.16
C VAL A 44 -12.64 -9.28 -8.83
N LEU A 45 -12.18 -9.26 -10.08
CA LEU A 45 -11.74 -10.46 -10.79
C LEU A 45 -10.64 -11.21 -10.02
N MET A 46 -9.65 -10.53 -9.44
CA MET A 46 -8.62 -11.18 -8.62
C MET A 46 -9.23 -11.85 -7.40
N ALA A 47 -10.14 -11.19 -6.68
CA ALA A 47 -10.82 -11.80 -5.54
C ALA A 47 -11.65 -13.03 -5.95
N LEU A 48 -12.32 -12.98 -7.11
CA LEU A 48 -13.04 -14.14 -7.64
C LEU A 48 -12.06 -15.27 -7.99
N LEU A 49 -10.92 -14.98 -8.63
CA LEU A 49 -9.92 -15.99 -8.97
C LEU A 49 -9.24 -16.59 -7.72
N GLU A 50 -9.00 -15.80 -6.67
CA GLU A 50 -8.49 -16.32 -5.40
C GLU A 50 -9.50 -17.29 -4.78
N ALA A 51 -10.79 -16.94 -4.77
CA ALA A 51 -11.84 -17.82 -4.27
C ALA A 51 -12.03 -19.08 -5.12
N ASP A 52 -11.87 -19.02 -6.45
CA ASP A 52 -11.97 -20.20 -7.34
C ASP A 52 -10.80 -21.17 -7.16
N ASN A 53 -9.65 -20.68 -6.74
CA ASN A 53 -8.48 -21.50 -6.46
C ASN A 53 -8.44 -22.05 -5.03
N ASP A 54 -9.35 -21.62 -4.15
CA ASP A 54 -9.46 -22.11 -2.79
C ASP A 54 -10.26 -23.42 -2.75
N ARG A 55 -9.68 -24.47 -2.15
CA ARG A 55 -10.30 -25.79 -2.04
C ARG A 55 -11.47 -25.83 -1.05
N ASP A 56 -11.52 -24.88 -0.14
CA ASP A 56 -12.54 -24.80 0.90
C ASP A 56 -13.78 -24.00 0.46
N ILE A 57 -13.75 -23.40 -0.74
CA ILE A 57 -14.86 -22.63 -1.30
C ILE A 57 -15.52 -23.41 -2.43
N ALA A 58 -16.80 -23.71 -2.29
CA ALA A 58 -17.56 -24.36 -3.35
C ALA A 58 -17.89 -23.37 -4.47
N THR A 59 -17.13 -23.40 -5.56
CA THR A 59 -17.45 -22.59 -6.74
C THR A 59 -18.46 -23.31 -7.64
N SER A 60 -19.35 -22.51 -8.25
CA SER A 60 -20.45 -23.00 -9.10
C SER A 60 -20.31 -22.41 -10.51
N SER A 61 -21.06 -22.96 -11.49
CA SER A 61 -20.96 -22.53 -12.90
C SER A 61 -21.19 -21.03 -13.12
N ARG A 62 -22.04 -20.39 -12.31
CA ARG A 62 -22.26 -18.92 -12.33
C ARG A 62 -20.98 -18.13 -12.04
N PHE A 63 -20.09 -18.67 -11.20
CA PHE A 63 -18.82 -18.05 -10.86
C PHE A 63 -17.88 -18.00 -12.06
N SER A 64 -17.74 -19.14 -12.74
CA SER A 64 -16.94 -19.24 -13.96
C SER A 64 -17.47 -18.32 -15.06
N SER A 65 -18.80 -18.21 -15.21
CA SER A 65 -19.40 -17.24 -16.14
C SER A 65 -19.04 -15.79 -15.79
N ALA A 66 -19.10 -15.42 -14.51
CA ALA A 66 -18.76 -14.07 -14.05
C ALA A 66 -17.26 -13.74 -14.26
N ILE A 67 -16.38 -14.70 -13.94
CA ILE A 67 -14.94 -14.60 -14.18
C ILE A 67 -14.65 -14.38 -15.67
N ASN A 68 -15.26 -15.18 -16.55
CA ASN A 68 -15.06 -15.05 -17.99
C ASN A 68 -15.55 -13.70 -18.54
N LEU A 69 -16.71 -13.22 -18.08
CA LEU A 69 -17.21 -11.89 -18.48
C LEU A 69 -16.30 -10.76 -18.00
N ALA A 70 -15.74 -10.87 -16.79
CA ALA A 70 -14.79 -9.89 -16.28
C ALA A 70 -13.45 -9.93 -17.03
N LEU A 71 -12.94 -11.12 -17.37
CA LEU A 71 -11.76 -11.31 -18.22
C LEU A 71 -11.96 -10.69 -19.60
N ASP A 72 -13.12 -10.90 -20.21
CA ASP A 72 -13.51 -10.28 -21.48
C ASP A 72 -13.55 -8.75 -21.40
N TYR A 73 -14.07 -8.20 -20.30
CA TYR A 73 -14.11 -6.75 -20.11
C TYR A 73 -12.70 -6.16 -19.97
N VAL A 74 -11.87 -6.73 -19.09
CA VAL A 74 -10.52 -6.19 -18.84
C VAL A 74 -9.58 -6.41 -20.03
N SER A 75 -9.76 -7.48 -20.80
CA SER A 75 -8.97 -7.72 -22.02
C SER A 75 -9.27 -6.70 -23.11
N ARG A 76 -10.54 -6.35 -23.35
CA ARG A 76 -10.92 -5.30 -24.31
C ARG A 76 -10.42 -3.92 -23.92
N GLY A 77 -10.28 -3.66 -22.62
CA GLY A 77 -9.77 -2.40 -22.10
C GLY A 77 -8.26 -2.34 -21.88
N LEU A 78 -7.52 -3.40 -22.21
CA LEU A 78 -6.07 -3.43 -22.03
C LEU A 78 -5.35 -2.58 -23.08
N ASP A 79 -5.78 -2.70 -24.34
CA ASP A 79 -5.18 -1.95 -25.46
C ASP A 79 -5.47 -0.45 -25.31
N GLY A 80 -4.41 0.36 -25.31
CA GLY A 80 -4.51 1.82 -25.19
C GLY A 80 -4.72 2.33 -23.77
N ASN A 81 -4.71 1.46 -22.74
CA ASN A 81 -4.71 1.90 -21.35
C ASN A 81 -3.36 2.49 -20.99
N ASP A 82 -3.34 3.72 -20.46
CA ASP A 82 -2.15 4.44 -20.06
C ASP A 82 -2.01 4.63 -18.54
N ASP A 83 -2.86 3.97 -17.75
CA ASP A 83 -2.80 3.94 -16.29
C ASP A 83 -2.00 2.72 -15.79
N PRO A 84 -0.76 2.92 -15.27
CA PRO A 84 0.07 1.82 -14.79
C PRO A 84 -0.58 1.02 -13.66
N TYR A 85 -1.43 1.65 -12.86
CA TYR A 85 -2.15 0.97 -11.78
C TYR A 85 -3.13 -0.06 -12.36
N SER A 86 -4.05 0.38 -13.22
CA SER A 86 -5.00 -0.52 -13.89
C SER A 86 -4.29 -1.64 -14.66
N VAL A 87 -3.22 -1.31 -15.40
CA VAL A 87 -2.45 -2.31 -16.15
C VAL A 87 -1.78 -3.32 -15.21
N ALA A 88 -1.26 -2.93 -14.05
CA ALA A 88 -0.65 -3.85 -13.09
C ALA A 88 -1.68 -4.86 -12.53
N LEU A 89 -2.88 -4.40 -12.15
CA LEU A 89 -3.95 -5.27 -11.66
C LEU A 89 -4.42 -6.24 -12.75
N ILE A 90 -4.69 -5.74 -13.96
CA ILE A 90 -5.13 -6.58 -15.09
C ILE A 90 -4.05 -7.62 -15.41
N THR A 91 -2.79 -7.21 -15.46
CA THR A 91 -1.67 -8.10 -15.75
C THR A 91 -1.60 -9.22 -14.73
N TYR A 92 -1.68 -8.90 -13.44
CA TYR A 92 -1.65 -9.91 -12.39
C TYR A 92 -2.87 -10.86 -12.47
N ALA A 93 -4.08 -10.31 -12.65
CA ALA A 93 -5.30 -11.10 -12.84
C ALA A 93 -5.22 -12.05 -14.05
N MET A 94 -4.66 -11.59 -15.17
CA MET A 94 -4.46 -12.42 -16.36
C MET A 94 -3.46 -13.56 -16.13
N HIS A 95 -2.41 -13.33 -15.33
CA HIS A 95 -1.48 -14.41 -14.98
C HIS A 95 -2.11 -15.42 -14.02
N MET A 96 -2.91 -14.96 -13.04
CA MET A 96 -3.72 -15.83 -12.18
C MET A 96 -4.68 -16.72 -12.99
N ALA A 97 -5.36 -16.15 -13.98
CA ALA A 97 -6.30 -16.87 -14.85
C ALA A 97 -5.63 -17.68 -15.98
N ASN A 98 -4.30 -17.67 -16.09
CA ASN A 98 -3.56 -18.27 -17.22
C ASN A 98 -4.10 -17.80 -18.59
N HIS A 99 -4.48 -16.53 -18.71
CA HIS A 99 -5.14 -15.97 -19.88
C HIS A 99 -4.16 -15.82 -21.07
N PRO A 100 -4.58 -16.04 -22.33
CA PRO A 100 -3.69 -15.95 -23.50
C PRO A 100 -3.01 -14.59 -23.70
N LEU A 101 -3.63 -13.50 -23.25
CA LEU A 101 -3.07 -12.14 -23.36
C LEU A 101 -2.09 -11.76 -22.24
N ARG A 102 -1.82 -12.65 -21.26
CA ARG A 102 -0.98 -12.33 -20.09
C ARG A 102 0.41 -11.81 -20.46
N ASP A 103 1.01 -12.34 -21.53
CA ASP A 103 2.34 -11.93 -22.00
C ASP A 103 2.32 -10.54 -22.64
N GLY A 104 1.26 -10.24 -23.40
CA GLY A 104 1.03 -8.89 -23.93
C GLY A 104 0.82 -7.87 -22.81
N ALA A 105 0.02 -8.22 -21.80
CA ALA A 105 -0.22 -7.39 -20.62
C ALA A 105 1.09 -7.12 -19.84
N PHE A 106 1.92 -8.14 -19.65
CA PHE A 106 3.22 -7.98 -19.00
C PHE A 106 4.16 -7.06 -19.77
N ASN A 107 4.24 -7.20 -21.10
CA ASN A 107 5.07 -6.33 -21.91
C ASN A 107 4.59 -4.87 -21.87
N LEU A 108 3.27 -4.65 -21.85
CA LEU A 108 2.70 -3.32 -21.66
C LEU A 108 3.06 -2.77 -20.28
N LEU A 109 2.93 -3.56 -19.22
CA LEU A 109 3.34 -3.16 -17.87
C LEU A 109 4.83 -2.81 -17.82
N GLU A 110 5.72 -3.63 -18.38
CA GLU A 110 7.16 -3.34 -18.43
C GLU A 110 7.48 -2.05 -19.17
N SER A 111 6.75 -1.71 -20.24
CA SER A 111 6.92 -0.46 -20.97
C SER A 111 6.61 0.80 -20.14
N MET A 112 5.87 0.64 -19.03
CA MET A 112 5.50 1.70 -18.10
C MET A 112 6.42 1.78 -16.87
N ALA A 113 7.42 0.90 -16.78
CA ALA A 113 8.31 0.86 -15.63
C ALA A 113 9.20 2.11 -15.54
N LYS A 114 9.33 2.66 -14.34
CA LYS A 114 10.33 3.67 -14.01
C LYS A 114 11.56 2.99 -13.41
N ILE A 115 12.73 3.36 -13.93
CA ILE A 115 14.01 2.84 -13.48
C ILE A 115 14.80 3.97 -12.82
N LYS A 116 15.36 3.70 -11.64
CA LYS A 116 16.20 4.63 -10.85
C LYS A 116 17.54 3.97 -10.53
N ASP A 117 18.50 4.81 -10.14
CA ASP A 117 19.83 4.41 -9.64
C ASP A 117 20.52 3.39 -10.54
N ASP A 118 20.67 3.72 -11.84
CA ASP A 118 21.36 2.88 -12.82
C ASP A 118 20.83 1.42 -12.87
N GLY A 119 19.50 1.26 -12.77
CA GLY A 119 18.86 -0.07 -12.82
C GLY A 119 18.75 -0.77 -11.48
N GLN A 120 19.24 -0.19 -10.37
CA GLN A 120 19.14 -0.82 -9.06
C GLN A 120 17.71 -0.78 -8.49
N GLN A 121 16.85 0.10 -8.99
CA GLN A 121 15.46 0.24 -8.58
C GLN A 121 14.49 0.27 -9.78
N LYS A 122 13.37 -0.44 -9.65
CA LYS A 122 12.29 -0.47 -10.65
C LYS A 122 10.92 -0.35 -9.97
N TYR A 123 10.06 0.53 -10.47
CA TYR A 123 8.73 0.77 -9.88
C TYR A 123 7.75 1.34 -10.91
N TRP A 124 6.46 1.38 -10.55
CA TRP A 124 5.38 1.86 -11.42
C TRP A 124 4.61 2.95 -10.73
N GLU A 125 4.46 4.08 -11.42
CA GLU A 125 3.85 5.27 -10.86
C GLU A 125 2.89 5.92 -11.87
N ARG A 126 1.68 6.26 -11.42
CA ARG A 126 0.72 7.06 -12.20
C ARG A 126 1.32 8.41 -12.61
N LYS A 127 0.94 8.93 -13.78
CA LYS A 127 1.31 10.29 -14.18
C LYS A 127 0.87 11.29 -13.10
N LYS A 128 1.76 12.22 -12.76
CA LYS A 128 1.46 13.31 -11.83
C LYS A 128 0.53 14.31 -12.54
N THR A 129 -0.45 14.84 -11.83
CA THR A 129 -1.32 15.90 -12.33
C THR A 129 -0.64 17.26 -12.17
N ALA A 130 -1.14 18.29 -12.87
CA ALA A 130 -0.66 19.66 -12.70
C ALA A 130 -0.86 20.20 -11.25
N PHE A 131 -1.75 19.58 -10.47
CA PHE A 131 -1.89 19.87 -9.05
C PHE A 131 -0.78 19.19 -8.23
N ASP A 132 -0.48 17.92 -8.52
CA ASP A 132 0.61 17.19 -7.87
C ASP A 132 1.96 17.87 -8.09
N GLU A 133 2.20 18.45 -9.26
CA GLU A 133 3.46 19.15 -9.57
C GLU A 133 3.67 20.44 -8.75
N LYS A 134 2.58 21.04 -8.23
CA LYS A 134 2.67 22.21 -7.35
C LYS A 134 2.97 21.85 -5.90
N ASN A 135 2.83 20.57 -5.54
CA ASN A 135 3.10 20.08 -4.19
C ASN A 135 4.62 20.00 -3.97
N PRO A 136 5.21 20.71 -2.99
CA PRO A 136 6.63 20.59 -2.66
C PRO A 136 7.06 19.17 -2.27
N TRP A 137 6.10 18.35 -1.83
CA TRP A 137 6.28 16.95 -1.44
C TRP A 137 5.88 15.96 -2.53
N THR A 138 5.74 16.42 -3.77
CA THR A 138 5.34 15.59 -4.92
C THR A 138 6.27 14.41 -5.15
N ASP A 139 7.53 14.52 -4.74
CA ASP A 139 8.52 13.46 -4.88
C ASP A 139 8.42 12.38 -3.80
N ASN A 140 7.61 12.61 -2.76
CA ASN A 140 7.26 11.55 -1.82
C ASN A 140 6.41 10.51 -2.55
N THR A 141 6.72 9.25 -2.27
CA THR A 141 5.98 8.13 -2.82
C THR A 141 4.51 8.18 -2.38
N ARG A 142 3.60 7.99 -3.33
CA ARG A 142 2.16 7.87 -3.06
C ARG A 142 1.82 6.41 -2.71
N PRO A 143 0.86 6.13 -1.80
CA PRO A 143 0.44 4.76 -1.47
C PRO A 143 0.11 3.91 -2.70
N ILE A 144 -0.58 4.50 -3.69
CA ILE A 144 -0.92 3.82 -4.94
C ILE A 144 0.29 3.34 -5.74
N THR A 145 1.43 4.03 -5.66
CA THR A 145 2.67 3.64 -6.32
C THR A 145 3.23 2.36 -5.71
N VAL A 146 3.15 2.24 -4.37
CA VAL A 146 3.53 1.04 -3.64
C VAL A 146 2.61 -0.13 -4.03
N GLU A 147 1.30 0.09 -4.03
CA GLU A 147 0.31 -0.93 -4.41
C GLU A 147 0.52 -1.42 -5.85
N THR A 148 0.69 -0.49 -6.81
CA THR A 148 0.96 -0.81 -8.22
C THR A 148 2.22 -1.68 -8.34
N THR A 149 3.29 -1.25 -7.69
CA THR A 149 4.60 -1.92 -7.74
C THR A 149 4.55 -3.29 -7.06
N ALA A 150 3.73 -3.45 -6.02
CA ALA A 150 3.52 -4.73 -5.36
C ALA A 150 2.75 -5.74 -6.25
N TYR A 151 1.74 -5.29 -7.01
CA TYR A 151 1.08 -6.13 -8.02
C TYR A 151 2.02 -6.51 -9.16
N ALA A 152 2.89 -5.58 -9.59
CA ALA A 152 3.95 -5.90 -10.54
C ALA A 152 4.88 -6.98 -9.98
N LEU A 153 5.39 -6.85 -8.74
CA LEU A 153 6.22 -7.87 -8.10
C LEU A 153 5.52 -9.24 -8.04
N ARG A 154 4.23 -9.30 -7.68
CA ARG A 154 3.46 -10.55 -7.70
C ARG A 154 3.40 -11.18 -9.08
N THR A 155 3.27 -10.37 -10.13
CA THR A 155 3.33 -10.83 -11.53
C THR A 155 4.70 -11.42 -11.87
N TYR A 156 5.79 -10.76 -11.47
CA TYR A 156 7.15 -11.31 -11.64
C TYR A 156 7.30 -12.68 -10.98
N MET A 157 6.75 -12.85 -9.77
CA MET A 157 6.77 -14.14 -9.07
C MET A 157 5.98 -15.22 -9.80
N GLN A 158 4.82 -14.89 -10.38
CA GLN A 158 4.05 -15.84 -11.20
C GLN A 158 4.76 -16.24 -12.49
N ARG A 159 5.58 -15.34 -13.06
CA ARG A 159 6.43 -15.63 -14.22
C ARG A 159 7.76 -16.31 -13.87
N ASN A 160 8.03 -16.55 -12.58
CA ASN A 160 9.30 -17.09 -12.08
C ASN A 160 10.53 -16.21 -12.44
N LEU A 161 10.34 -14.89 -12.60
CA LEU A 161 11.38 -13.92 -12.93
C LEU A 161 12.03 -13.37 -11.65
N ILE A 162 12.60 -14.26 -10.84
CA ILE A 162 13.08 -13.91 -9.49
C ILE A 162 14.24 -12.91 -9.56
N GLY A 163 15.23 -13.14 -10.41
CA GLY A 163 16.39 -12.25 -10.57
C GLY A 163 15.99 -10.84 -11.03
N ASP A 164 15.13 -10.76 -12.04
CA ASP A 164 14.67 -9.48 -12.62
C ASP A 164 13.77 -8.69 -11.66
N SER A 165 13.22 -9.35 -10.63
CA SER A 165 12.40 -8.73 -9.60
C SER A 165 13.20 -8.03 -8.49
N ILE A 166 14.52 -8.27 -8.39
CA ILE A 166 15.37 -7.70 -7.33
C ILE A 166 15.27 -6.16 -7.28
N PRO A 167 15.35 -5.42 -8.41
CA PRO A 167 15.17 -3.97 -8.40
C PRO A 167 13.79 -3.51 -7.91
N VAL A 168 12.74 -4.32 -8.13
CA VAL A 168 11.39 -4.05 -7.66
C VAL A 168 11.30 -4.23 -6.15
N VAL A 169 11.87 -5.31 -5.64
CA VAL A 169 11.93 -5.61 -4.21
C VAL A 169 12.71 -4.53 -3.46
N ARG A 170 13.88 -4.13 -3.98
CA ARG A 170 14.68 -3.05 -3.38
C ARG A 170 13.89 -1.76 -3.26
N TRP A 171 13.23 -1.35 -4.34
CA TRP A 171 12.42 -0.14 -4.32
C TRP A 171 11.28 -0.23 -3.27
N LEU A 172 10.56 -1.35 -3.21
CA LEU A 172 9.50 -1.57 -2.21
C LEU A 172 10.03 -1.53 -0.78
N LEU A 173 11.18 -2.14 -0.51
CA LEU A 173 11.77 -2.16 0.82
C LEU A 173 12.12 -0.76 1.34
N GLU A 174 12.52 0.15 0.45
CA GLU A 174 12.77 1.55 0.80
C GLU A 174 11.52 2.36 1.13
N GLN A 175 10.34 1.90 0.71
CA GLN A 175 9.08 2.59 1.02
C GLN A 175 8.47 2.14 2.37
N ARG A 176 9.11 1.21 3.08
CA ARG A 176 8.60 0.70 4.36
C ARG A 176 8.83 1.71 5.48
N ASN A 177 7.84 1.82 6.36
CA ASN A 177 7.95 2.59 7.59
C ASN A 177 8.71 1.80 8.68
N GLU A 178 9.04 2.48 9.78
CA GLU A 178 9.80 1.89 10.90
C GLU A 178 9.15 0.65 11.52
N ARG A 179 7.82 0.53 11.42
CA ARG A 179 7.03 -0.59 11.96
C ARG A 179 6.83 -1.71 10.95
N GLY A 180 7.42 -1.58 9.76
CA GLY A 180 7.40 -2.57 8.71
C GLY A 180 6.18 -2.55 7.80
N GLY A 181 5.23 -1.62 8.00
CA GLY A 181 4.14 -1.34 7.06
C GLY A 181 4.55 -0.33 6.00
N PHE A 182 3.59 0.16 5.22
CA PHE A 182 3.78 1.20 4.20
C PHE A 182 3.01 2.47 4.60
N ILE A 183 2.51 3.24 3.63
CA ILE A 183 1.99 4.59 3.85
C ILE A 183 0.51 4.55 4.24
N SER A 184 -0.26 3.63 3.65
CA SER A 184 -1.70 3.45 3.90
C SER A 184 -2.01 1.98 4.29
N THR A 185 -3.27 1.59 4.19
CA THR A 185 -3.78 0.25 4.52
C THR A 185 -3.60 -0.73 3.36
N GLN A 186 -4.09 -0.40 2.16
CA GLN A 186 -4.07 -1.29 1.00
C GLN A 186 -2.66 -1.59 0.48
N ASP A 187 -1.84 -0.55 0.33
CA ASP A 187 -0.43 -0.69 -0.03
C ASP A 187 0.34 -1.54 0.98
N THR A 188 0.00 -1.45 2.27
CA THR A 188 0.57 -2.31 3.30
C THR A 188 0.21 -3.77 3.10
N VAL A 189 -1.08 -4.09 2.89
CA VAL A 189 -1.51 -5.48 2.70
C VAL A 189 -0.89 -6.09 1.44
N VAL A 190 -1.03 -5.40 0.29
CA VAL A 190 -0.53 -5.90 -1.00
C VAL A 190 0.99 -5.93 -1.02
N GLY A 191 1.66 -4.89 -0.51
CA GLY A 191 3.11 -4.78 -0.42
C GLY A 191 3.74 -5.88 0.43
N LEU A 192 3.22 -6.10 1.65
CA LEU A 192 3.68 -7.18 2.52
C LEU A 192 3.45 -8.55 1.89
N ALA A 193 2.28 -8.76 1.27
CA ALA A 193 1.99 -10.04 0.64
C ALA A 193 2.88 -10.31 -0.60
N ALA A 194 3.24 -9.27 -1.34
CA ALA A 194 4.19 -9.36 -2.46
C ALA A 194 5.62 -9.68 -1.98
N LEU A 195 6.10 -8.98 -0.95
CA LEU A 195 7.40 -9.25 -0.33
C LEU A 195 7.47 -10.64 0.30
N ALA A 196 6.40 -11.09 0.96
CA ALA A 196 6.30 -12.44 1.50
C ALA A 196 6.32 -13.50 0.39
N THR A 197 5.67 -13.24 -0.73
CA THR A 197 5.73 -14.11 -1.91
C THR A 197 7.17 -14.21 -2.42
N PHE A 198 7.86 -13.09 -2.59
CA PHE A 198 9.27 -13.07 -2.96
C PHE A 198 10.16 -13.82 -1.97
N ALA A 199 9.98 -13.60 -0.66
CA ALA A 199 10.71 -14.29 0.39
C ALA A 199 10.50 -15.81 0.34
N ARG A 200 9.30 -16.28 -0.03
CA ARG A 200 9.02 -17.71 -0.22
C ARG A 200 9.83 -18.31 -1.38
N TYR A 201 9.97 -17.59 -2.50
CA TYR A 201 10.73 -18.05 -3.67
C TYR A 201 12.25 -17.96 -3.47
N THR A 202 12.71 -17.06 -2.61
CA THR A 202 14.14 -16.82 -2.34
C THR A 202 14.62 -17.44 -1.03
N ARG A 203 13.75 -18.17 -0.34
CA ARG A 203 14.09 -18.87 0.90
C ARG A 203 15.21 -19.86 0.66
N SER A 204 16.36 -19.63 1.29
CA SER A 204 17.45 -20.59 1.33
C SER A 204 17.13 -21.74 2.29
N ALA A 205 17.63 -22.94 1.97
CA ALA A 205 17.56 -24.11 2.87
C ALA A 205 18.43 -23.93 4.12
N SER A 206 19.49 -23.11 4.02
CA SER A 206 20.34 -22.72 5.13
C SER A 206 20.68 -21.23 5.07
N THR A 207 20.66 -20.59 6.23
CA THR A 207 21.12 -19.21 6.43
C THR A 207 22.29 -19.24 7.40
N GLU A 208 23.37 -18.56 7.03
CA GLU A 208 24.55 -18.32 7.86
C GLU A 208 25.18 -17.00 7.40
N MET A 209 24.87 -15.91 8.08
CA MET A 209 25.33 -14.56 7.75
C MET A 209 25.95 -13.89 8.97
N ASN A 210 27.10 -13.25 8.78
CA ASN A 210 27.68 -12.34 9.76
C ASN A 210 27.52 -10.92 9.21
N ILE A 211 26.82 -10.07 9.95
CA ILE A 211 26.59 -8.67 9.60
C ILE A 211 27.40 -7.81 10.58
N HIS A 212 28.40 -7.12 10.06
CA HIS A 212 29.25 -6.20 10.80
C HIS A 212 28.75 -4.77 10.60
N VAL A 213 28.31 -4.12 11.68
CA VAL A 213 27.87 -2.73 11.69
C VAL A 213 28.95 -1.88 12.35
N THR A 214 29.54 -0.96 11.61
CA THR A 214 30.48 0.04 12.13
C THR A 214 29.80 1.39 12.18
N TYR A 215 29.97 2.13 13.27
CA TYR A 215 29.41 3.46 13.45
C TYR A 215 30.36 4.35 14.25
N GLU A 216 30.05 5.64 14.32
CA GLU A 216 30.85 6.58 15.08
C GLU A 216 30.90 6.22 16.57
N GLY A 217 32.09 5.80 17.03
CA GLY A 217 32.34 5.42 18.41
C GLY A 217 32.20 3.93 18.74
N GLY A 218 31.92 3.05 17.76
CA GLY A 218 31.85 1.61 18.02
C GLY A 218 31.53 0.73 16.82
N SER A 219 31.37 -0.56 17.10
CA SER A 219 30.89 -1.56 16.16
C SER A 219 29.99 -2.57 16.86
N HIS A 220 29.21 -3.30 16.06
CA HIS A 220 28.35 -4.38 16.53
C HIS A 220 28.23 -5.46 15.47
N ASP A 221 28.24 -6.73 15.90
CA ASP A 221 28.14 -7.89 15.03
C ASP A 221 26.81 -8.61 15.27
N PHE A 222 26.08 -8.86 14.19
CA PHE A 222 24.93 -9.77 14.20
C PHE A 222 25.30 -11.09 13.54
N GLN A 223 25.10 -12.19 14.26
CA GLN A 223 25.24 -13.54 13.73
C GLN A 223 23.86 -14.13 13.46
N ILE A 224 23.53 -14.30 12.17
CA ILE A 224 22.24 -14.79 11.71
C ILE A 224 22.43 -16.19 11.15
N ASN A 225 21.78 -17.16 11.78
CA ASN A 225 21.71 -18.54 11.33
C ASN A 225 20.27 -19.00 11.15
N SER A 226 20.09 -20.24 10.70
CA SER A 226 18.76 -20.78 10.39
C SER A 226 17.80 -20.85 11.60
N ASN A 227 18.31 -20.80 12.84
CA ASN A 227 17.49 -20.83 14.05
C ASN A 227 16.96 -19.45 14.45
N ASN A 228 17.68 -18.38 14.10
CA ASN A 228 17.31 -17.00 14.46
C ASN A 228 16.97 -16.10 13.26
N ALA A 229 16.96 -16.62 12.03
CA ALA A 229 16.73 -15.87 10.79
C ALA A 229 15.38 -15.11 10.72
N ILE A 230 14.37 -15.51 11.51
CA ILE A 230 13.05 -14.85 11.57
C ILE A 230 12.93 -13.97 12.83
N VAL A 231 13.87 -14.09 13.77
CA VAL A 231 13.87 -13.31 15.00
C VAL A 231 14.45 -11.93 14.73
N LEU A 232 13.70 -10.88 15.07
CA LEU A 232 14.17 -9.51 14.95
C LEU A 232 15.44 -9.32 15.79
N GLN A 233 16.49 -8.83 15.15
CA GLN A 233 17.71 -8.38 15.79
C GLN A 233 17.78 -6.86 15.66
N GLU A 234 17.94 -6.16 16.77
CA GLU A 234 17.99 -4.69 16.78
C GLU A 234 19.12 -4.18 17.67
N MET A 235 19.62 -2.99 17.34
CA MET A 235 20.54 -2.25 18.19
C MET A 235 20.18 -0.77 18.17
N LYS A 236 20.37 -0.11 19.30
CA LYS A 236 20.19 1.34 19.39
C LYS A 236 21.52 2.04 19.12
N LEU A 237 21.54 2.89 18.09
CA LEU A 237 22.68 3.74 17.81
C LEU A 237 22.74 4.94 18.76
N PRO A 238 23.95 5.43 19.12
CA PRO A 238 24.11 6.70 19.82
C PRO A 238 23.44 7.86 19.07
N SER A 239 22.85 8.81 19.80
CA SER A 239 22.21 9.99 19.19
C SER A 239 23.19 10.92 18.47
N THR A 240 24.50 10.75 18.70
CA THR A 240 25.58 11.50 18.05
C THR A 240 26.01 10.89 16.73
N THR A 241 25.61 9.66 16.40
CA THR A 241 26.06 8.95 15.21
C THR A 241 25.72 9.72 13.93
N ARG A 242 26.74 9.98 13.10
CA ARG A 242 26.58 10.66 11.80
C ARG A 242 26.67 9.74 10.60
N TRP A 243 27.29 8.58 10.73
CA TRP A 243 27.45 7.61 9.67
C TRP A 243 27.41 6.19 10.22
N ILE A 244 27.00 5.26 9.36
CA ILE A 244 27.07 3.83 9.59
C ILE A 244 27.66 3.16 8.34
N SER A 245 28.40 2.08 8.53
CA SER A 245 28.79 1.14 7.49
C SER A 245 28.27 -0.23 7.86
N VAL A 246 27.70 -0.94 6.89
CA VAL A 246 27.18 -2.29 7.09
C VAL A 246 27.86 -3.20 6.08
N ASP A 247 28.62 -4.14 6.60
CA ASP A 247 29.32 -5.16 5.83
C ASP A 247 28.72 -6.52 6.16
N SER A 248 28.55 -7.38 5.16
CA SER A 248 27.97 -8.71 5.37
C SER A 248 28.80 -9.79 4.70
N THR A 249 28.96 -10.92 5.38
CA THR A 249 29.63 -12.11 4.85
C THR A 249 28.77 -13.36 5.10
N GLY A 250 29.00 -14.40 4.30
CA GLY A 250 28.27 -15.67 4.41
C GLY A 250 27.19 -15.85 3.33
N THR A 251 26.16 -16.62 3.65
CA THR A 251 25.12 -17.07 2.72
C THR A 251 23.73 -16.83 3.29
N GLY A 252 22.92 -16.07 2.57
CA GLY A 252 21.52 -15.80 2.91
C GLY A 252 21.01 -14.52 2.29
N ILE A 253 19.78 -14.17 2.59
CA ILE A 253 19.17 -12.88 2.27
C ILE A 253 18.69 -12.29 3.58
N GLY A 254 19.16 -11.08 3.89
CA GLY A 254 18.78 -10.32 5.06
C GLY A 254 18.30 -8.93 4.66
N LEU A 255 17.36 -8.39 5.44
CA LEU A 255 16.96 -7.00 5.34
C LEU A 255 17.58 -6.23 6.50
N VAL A 256 18.33 -5.17 6.18
CA VAL A 256 18.84 -4.22 7.17
C VAL A 256 18.04 -2.93 7.03
N GLN A 257 17.51 -2.44 8.13
CA GLN A 257 16.71 -1.21 8.18
C GLN A 257 17.30 -0.26 9.23
N LEU A 258 17.50 1.00 8.83
CA LEU A 258 17.82 2.09 9.74
C LEU A 258 16.56 2.93 9.97
N SER A 259 16.23 3.21 11.23
CA SER A 259 15.08 4.04 11.60
C SER A 259 15.52 5.16 12.55
N TRP A 260 15.00 6.36 12.32
CA TRP A 260 15.27 7.55 13.13
C TRP A 260 14.01 8.41 13.26
N GLY A 261 13.94 9.17 14.35
CA GLY A 261 12.85 10.11 14.61
C GLY A 261 13.38 11.42 15.17
N TYR A 262 12.72 12.52 14.85
CA TYR A 262 13.05 13.86 15.32
C TYR A 262 11.78 14.70 15.51
N ASN A 263 11.85 15.70 16.39
CA ASN A 263 10.75 16.64 16.61
C ASN A 263 10.94 17.87 15.73
N LEU A 264 9.85 18.35 15.14
CA LEU A 264 9.80 19.59 14.36
C LEU A 264 8.94 20.63 15.07
N GLU A 265 9.34 21.89 14.98
CA GLU A 265 8.60 23.02 15.57
C GLU A 265 7.44 23.51 14.69
N VAL A 266 7.39 23.11 13.41
CA VAL A 266 6.47 23.65 12.42
C VAL A 266 5.58 22.54 11.82
N THR A 267 4.28 22.80 11.73
CA THR A 267 3.31 21.99 10.97
C THR A 267 3.63 22.09 9.48
N GLY A 268 3.74 20.94 8.78
CA GLY A 268 4.31 20.83 7.44
C GLY A 268 3.90 21.90 6.41
N ALA A 269 4.81 22.18 5.46
CA ALA A 269 4.77 23.34 4.56
C ALA A 269 3.58 23.43 3.58
N TRP A 270 2.67 22.44 3.55
CA TRP A 270 1.56 22.40 2.60
C TRP A 270 0.35 21.60 3.13
N PRO A 271 -0.41 22.13 4.09
CA PRO A 271 -1.54 21.41 4.64
C PRO A 271 -2.73 21.37 3.66
N LEU A 272 -3.21 20.17 3.35
CA LEU A 272 -4.41 19.93 2.52
C LEU A 272 -5.73 20.19 3.27
N PHE A 273 -5.64 20.39 4.58
CA PHE A 273 -6.74 20.83 5.43
C PHE A 273 -6.34 22.10 6.16
N ASN A 274 -7.23 23.08 6.14
CA ASN A 274 -7.12 24.18 7.09
C ASN A 274 -7.68 23.72 8.44
N LEU A 275 -6.96 23.97 9.53
CA LEU A 275 -7.39 23.63 10.87
C LEU A 275 -7.49 24.91 11.70
N ASP A 276 -8.67 25.13 12.30
CA ASP A 276 -8.93 26.26 13.18
C ASP A 276 -9.44 25.76 14.55
N PRO A 277 -8.52 25.35 15.45
CA PRO A 277 -8.87 24.96 16.81
C PRO A 277 -9.09 26.21 17.69
N GLN A 278 -10.27 26.29 18.30
CA GLN A 278 -10.71 27.41 19.12
C GLN A 278 -11.12 26.92 20.52
N VAL A 279 -10.60 27.59 21.55
CA VAL A 279 -11.04 27.36 22.93
C VAL A 279 -12.29 28.20 23.17
N ASP A 280 -13.41 27.54 23.45
CA ASP A 280 -14.68 28.20 23.71
C ASP A 280 -14.62 28.98 25.04
N ARG A 281 -15.33 30.10 25.09
CA ARG A 281 -15.46 30.99 26.26
C ARG A 281 -16.12 30.29 27.45
N THR A 282 -16.83 29.19 27.21
CA THR A 282 -17.41 28.36 28.26
C THR A 282 -16.36 27.58 29.06
N SER A 283 -15.10 27.52 28.58
CA SER A 283 -13.99 26.90 29.27
C SER A 283 -13.68 27.57 30.62
N ASN A 284 -13.32 26.78 31.62
CA ASN A 284 -12.93 27.23 32.96
C ASN A 284 -11.72 26.43 33.48
N ALA A 285 -11.29 26.68 34.72
CA ALA A 285 -10.10 26.08 35.31
C ALA A 285 -10.11 24.54 35.32
N ASN A 286 -11.29 23.90 35.30
CA ASN A 286 -11.45 22.44 35.39
C ASN A 286 -12.05 21.83 34.11
N GLN A 287 -12.45 22.63 33.12
CA GLN A 287 -13.14 22.17 31.92
C GLN A 287 -12.66 22.96 30.71
N LEU A 288 -12.11 22.24 29.73
CA LEU A 288 -11.71 22.78 28.43
C LEU A 288 -12.77 22.42 27.39
N HIS A 289 -13.41 23.44 26.82
CA HIS A 289 -14.31 23.30 25.69
C HIS A 289 -13.55 23.67 24.42
N LEU A 290 -13.29 22.68 23.57
CA LEU A 290 -12.56 22.85 22.32
C LEU A 290 -13.54 22.69 21.14
N SER A 291 -13.55 23.67 20.24
CA SER A 291 -14.22 23.61 18.95
C SER A 291 -13.16 23.58 17.85
N VAL A 292 -13.19 22.60 16.96
CA VAL A 292 -12.24 22.51 15.85
C VAL A 292 -13.02 22.58 14.55
N CYS A 293 -12.78 23.63 13.78
CA CYS A 293 -13.29 23.75 12.43
C CYS A 293 -12.21 23.32 11.43
N THR A 294 -12.63 22.64 10.37
CA THR A 294 -11.72 22.22 9.30
C THR A 294 -12.42 22.29 7.95
N TYR A 295 -11.65 22.52 6.90
CA TYR A 295 -12.10 22.35 5.52
C TYR A 295 -10.97 21.90 4.62
N TYR A 296 -11.31 21.13 3.60
CA TYR A 296 -10.37 20.62 2.61
C TYR A 296 -10.03 21.71 1.58
N THR A 297 -8.74 21.90 1.29
CA THR A 297 -8.25 22.93 0.37
C THR A 297 -7.92 22.41 -1.03
N GLY A 298 -7.91 21.08 -1.22
CA GLY A 298 -7.46 20.44 -2.46
C GLY A 298 -8.55 20.16 -3.52
N GLY A 299 -9.76 20.70 -3.38
CA GLY A 299 -10.84 20.48 -4.34
C GLY A 299 -12.24 20.59 -3.72
N ASN A 300 -13.21 19.85 -4.29
CA ASN A 300 -14.61 19.90 -3.85
C ASN A 300 -14.86 19.17 -2.53
N SER A 301 -14.19 18.03 -2.32
CA SER A 301 -14.36 17.19 -1.13
C SER A 301 -13.11 16.33 -0.92
N SER A 302 -12.84 15.98 0.34
CA SER A 302 -11.85 14.95 0.68
C SER A 302 -12.44 13.55 0.59
N ASN A 303 -11.58 12.54 0.73
CA ASN A 303 -11.99 11.15 1.01
C ASN A 303 -12.31 11.00 2.51
N MET A 304 -12.02 9.82 3.10
CA MET A 304 -12.02 9.65 4.55
C MET A 304 -11.02 10.64 5.16
N ALA A 305 -11.50 11.46 6.09
CA ALA A 305 -10.65 12.35 6.87
C ALA A 305 -10.68 11.88 8.33
N VAL A 306 -9.50 11.76 8.93
CA VAL A 306 -9.34 11.47 10.35
C VAL A 306 -8.85 12.73 11.04
N MET A 307 -9.58 13.19 12.05
CA MET A 307 -9.15 14.29 12.92
C MET A 307 -8.62 13.70 14.23
N GLU A 308 -7.32 13.87 14.46
CA GLU A 308 -6.70 13.52 15.73
C GLU A 308 -6.58 14.76 16.61
N VAL A 309 -7.14 14.69 17.82
CA VAL A 309 -7.07 15.76 18.82
C VAL A 309 -6.30 15.28 20.03
N ASN A 310 -5.05 15.72 20.14
CA ASN A 310 -4.21 15.44 21.31
C ASN A 310 -4.54 16.43 22.43
N VAL A 311 -4.96 15.91 23.59
CA VAL A 311 -5.32 16.73 24.75
C VAL A 311 -4.10 17.07 25.60
N PRO A 312 -4.06 18.27 26.24
CA PRO A 312 -2.96 18.62 27.14
C PRO A 312 -2.84 17.66 28.33
N THR A 313 -1.63 17.54 28.88
CA THR A 313 -1.37 16.72 30.06
C THR A 313 -2.29 17.12 31.22
N GLY A 314 -2.89 16.12 31.87
CA GLY A 314 -3.81 16.33 33.01
C GLY A 314 -5.28 16.47 32.63
N TYR A 315 -5.62 16.54 31.33
CA TYR A 315 -6.99 16.53 30.86
C TYR A 315 -7.44 15.12 30.44
N THR A 316 -8.74 14.87 30.57
CA THR A 316 -9.42 13.68 30.03
C THR A 316 -10.59 14.11 29.19
N VAL A 317 -10.84 13.40 28.08
CA VAL A 317 -11.97 13.70 27.20
C VAL A 317 -13.28 13.27 27.87
N ASN A 318 -14.29 14.14 27.82
CA ASN A 318 -15.64 13.78 28.21
C ASN A 318 -16.31 12.98 27.07
N THR A 319 -16.34 11.66 27.21
CA THR A 319 -16.85 10.73 26.17
C THR A 319 -18.34 10.86 25.92
N ASP A 320 -19.14 11.24 26.93
CA ASP A 320 -20.60 11.38 26.79
C ASP A 320 -20.96 12.48 25.78
N ARG A 321 -20.11 13.51 25.68
CA ARG A 321 -20.30 14.60 24.71
C ARG A 321 -19.85 14.27 23.29
N LEU A 322 -19.01 13.25 23.11
CA LEU A 322 -18.62 12.80 21.76
C LEU A 322 -19.80 12.18 21.01
N LEU A 323 -20.75 11.57 21.73
CA LEU A 323 -21.96 10.99 21.13
C LEU A 323 -22.78 12.03 20.35
N ASN A 324 -22.76 13.29 20.81
CA ASN A 324 -23.47 14.38 20.15
C ASN A 324 -22.87 14.75 18.78
N LEU A 325 -21.61 14.38 18.51
CA LEU A 325 -20.97 14.63 17.21
C LEU A 325 -21.51 13.71 16.10
N TYR A 326 -22.04 12.52 16.44
CA TYR A 326 -22.68 11.62 15.46
C TYR A 326 -24.06 12.13 14.99
N HIS A 327 -24.61 13.14 15.65
CA HIS A 327 -25.93 13.71 15.36
C HIS A 327 -25.87 15.09 14.69
N TYR A 328 -24.69 15.52 14.22
CA TYR A 328 -24.62 16.72 13.38
C TYR A 328 -25.32 16.43 12.05
N PRO A 329 -26.32 17.25 11.65
CA PRO A 329 -26.95 17.09 10.34
C PRO A 329 -25.91 17.27 9.24
N GLU A 330 -25.89 16.37 8.25
CA GLU A 330 -25.14 16.58 7.01
C GLU A 330 -25.71 17.86 6.35
N VAL A 331 -24.88 18.90 6.24
CA VAL A 331 -25.24 20.19 5.61
C VAL A 331 -24.97 20.13 4.12
#